data_AF-A0A7V9NIK3-F1
#
_entry.id   AF-A0A7V9NIK3-F1
#
_cell.length_a   1.000
_cell.length_b   1.000
_cell.length_c   1.000
_cell.angle_alpha   90.00
_cell.angle_beta   90.00
_cell.angle_gamma   90.00
#
_symmetry.space_group_name_H-M   'P 1'
#
loop_
_entity.id
_entity.type
_entity.pdbx_description
1 polymer ?
#
loop_
_entity_poly.entity_id
_entity_poly.type
_entity_poly.pdbx_seq_one_letter_code
_entity_poly.pdbx_strand_id
1 'polypeptide(L)'
;MEAAVPGGAEGAGNPRYREAQEEVLTPPAVKTRDAEGRVTVRAVRISTPPRIDGLLDEAMYTTLPPITDFIQQEPDEGQVATEPTLVWITFDD
;
A
#
# COMPACT_ATOMS: atom_id res chain seq x y z
N MET A 1 -62.58 -2.98 26.80
CA MET A 1 -61.64 -4.04 26.37
C MET A 1 -60.87 -3.44 25.20
N GLU A 2 -59.84 -2.61 25.41
CA GLU A 2 -58.51 -2.92 26.00
C GLU A 2 -57.78 -3.93 25.09
N ALA A 3 -56.55 -3.74 24.57
CA ALA A 3 -55.47 -2.78 24.80
C ALA A 3 -54.42 -2.84 23.66
N ALA A 4 -53.64 -1.76 23.54
CA ALA A 4 -52.17 -1.66 23.43
C ALA A 4 -51.34 -2.48 22.38
N VAL A 5 -50.46 -1.74 21.69
CA VAL A 5 -49.14 -2.14 21.11
C VAL A 5 -48.09 -2.02 22.25
N PRO A 6 -46.86 -2.62 22.30
CA PRO A 6 -45.97 -3.10 21.21
C PRO A 6 -45.07 -4.36 21.50
N GLY A 7 -44.23 -4.75 20.54
CA GLY A 7 -43.07 -5.64 20.75
C GLY A 7 -42.27 -5.90 19.47
N GLY A 8 -41.02 -5.42 19.40
CA GLY A 8 -40.21 -5.37 18.17
C GLY A 8 -39.31 -6.57 17.90
N ALA A 9 -38.69 -6.57 16.72
CA ALA A 9 -37.39 -7.19 16.41
C ALA A 9 -36.89 -6.69 15.04
N GLU A 10 -35.91 -5.79 15.09
CA GLU A 10 -34.61 -5.84 14.40
C GLU A 10 -34.54 -6.22 12.90
N GLY A 11 -33.95 -5.32 12.11
CA GLY A 11 -33.82 -5.45 10.66
C GLY A 11 -32.60 -6.25 10.18
N ALA A 12 -32.72 -6.81 8.98
CA ALA A 12 -31.63 -7.25 8.10
C ALA A 12 -32.22 -7.22 6.67
N GLY A 13 -31.78 -6.33 5.76
CA GLY A 13 -30.61 -6.50 4.90
C GLY A 13 -31.08 -6.68 3.45
N ASN A 14 -30.97 -5.64 2.61
CA ASN A 14 -31.40 -5.64 1.20
C ASN A 14 -30.21 -6.01 0.27
N PRO A 15 -30.41 -6.77 -0.84
CA PRO A 15 -29.44 -7.65 -1.48
C PRO A 15 -28.68 -6.99 -2.65
N ARG A 16 -27.60 -6.27 -2.34
CA ARG A 16 -26.78 -5.56 -3.34
C ARG A 16 -25.38 -6.13 -3.55
N TYR A 17 -25.26 -7.44 -3.72
CA TYR A 17 -24.05 -8.04 -4.27
C TYR A 17 -24.36 -8.70 -5.62
N ARG A 18 -24.80 -7.88 -6.58
CA ARG A 18 -24.69 -8.20 -8.00
C ARG A 18 -23.42 -7.50 -8.49
N GLU A 19 -22.64 -8.23 -9.30
CA GLU A 19 -21.30 -7.91 -9.79
C GLU A 19 -20.21 -8.11 -8.73
N ALA A 20 -19.79 -9.38 -8.64
CA ALA A 20 -18.39 -9.70 -8.38
C ALA A 20 -17.55 -9.01 -9.46
N GLN A 21 -17.22 -7.75 -9.18
CA GLN A 21 -15.99 -7.15 -9.65
C GLN A 21 -14.91 -8.08 -9.13
N GLU A 22 -14.32 -8.88 -10.01
CA GLU A 22 -12.95 -9.39 -9.83
C GLU A 22 -12.04 -8.15 -9.79
N GLU A 23 -12.15 -7.37 -8.73
CA GLU A 23 -11.16 -6.40 -8.33
C GLU A 23 -9.97 -7.28 -7.94
N VAL A 24 -9.08 -7.52 -8.89
CA VAL A 24 -7.76 -8.07 -8.62
C VAL A 24 -7.26 -7.24 -7.45
N LEU A 25 -7.21 -7.86 -6.25
CA LEU A 25 -6.76 -7.22 -5.02
C LEU A 25 -5.32 -6.82 -5.24
N THR A 26 -5.13 -5.68 -5.90
CA THR A 26 -3.83 -5.12 -6.18
C THR A 26 -3.41 -4.59 -4.83
N PRO A 27 -2.33 -5.12 -4.22
CA PRO A 27 -1.87 -4.60 -2.95
C PRO A 27 -1.72 -3.08 -3.08
N PRO A 28 -2.14 -2.29 -2.08
CA PRO A 28 -2.06 -0.84 -2.17
C PRO A 28 -0.64 -0.43 -2.55
N ALA A 29 -0.45 0.63 -3.34
CA ALA A 29 0.87 1.00 -3.84
C ALA A 29 1.90 1.17 -2.68
N VAL A 30 3.18 0.79 -2.91
CA VAL A 30 4.28 0.97 -1.94
C VAL A 30 4.64 2.45 -1.78
N LYS A 31 4.43 3.25 -2.83
CA LYS A 31 4.60 4.71 -2.88
C LYS A 31 3.31 5.34 -3.41
N THR A 32 2.82 6.37 -2.74
CA THR A 32 1.75 7.25 -3.24
C THR A 32 2.19 8.70 -3.15
N ARG A 33 1.72 9.54 -4.08
CA ARG A 33 1.90 10.99 -4.04
C ARG A 33 0.54 11.67 -4.05
N ASP A 34 0.32 12.63 -3.16
CA ASP A 34 -0.92 13.41 -3.13
C ASP A 34 -0.86 14.63 -4.07
N ALA A 35 -1.97 15.38 -4.14
CA ALA A 35 -2.08 16.56 -4.99
C ALA A 35 -1.16 17.72 -4.55
N GLU A 36 -0.78 17.75 -3.28
CA GLU A 36 0.18 18.72 -2.73
C GLU A 36 1.63 18.29 -2.92
N GLY A 37 1.86 17.16 -3.59
CA GLY A 37 3.18 16.64 -3.89
C GLY A 37 3.84 15.88 -2.73
N ARG A 38 3.15 15.66 -1.60
CA ARG A 38 3.67 14.89 -0.48
C ARG A 38 3.74 13.41 -0.84
N VAL A 39 4.83 12.77 -0.48
CA VAL A 39 5.05 11.34 -0.73
C VAL A 39 4.77 10.57 0.55
N THR A 40 3.92 9.55 0.45
CA THR A 40 3.75 8.54 1.50
C THR A 40 4.32 7.23 1.00
N VAL A 41 5.12 6.59 1.83
CA VAL A 41 5.70 5.28 1.56
C VAL A 41 5.26 4.30 2.63
N ARG A 42 4.92 3.07 2.23
CA ARG A 42 4.58 2.00 3.16
C ARG A 42 5.77 1.06 3.32
N ALA A 43 6.17 0.82 4.58
CA ALA A 43 7.11 -0.24 4.89
C ALA A 43 6.44 -1.62 4.75
N VAL A 44 7.14 -2.58 4.14
CA VAL A 44 6.61 -3.94 3.93
C VAL A 44 7.22 -4.91 4.95
N ARG A 45 6.37 -5.65 5.66
CA ARG A 45 6.84 -6.70 6.57
C ARG A 45 7.43 -7.86 5.78
N ILE A 46 8.62 -8.33 6.16
CA ILE A 46 9.28 -9.51 5.60
C ILE A 46 9.36 -10.62 6.65
N SER A 47 9.32 -11.88 6.21
CA SER A 47 9.41 -13.05 7.10
C SER A 47 10.85 -13.54 7.31
N THR A 48 11.77 -13.11 6.46
CA THR A 48 13.15 -13.56 6.43
C THR A 48 14.05 -12.33 6.42
N PRO A 49 14.85 -12.11 7.49
CA PRO A 49 15.78 -10.99 7.54
C PRO A 49 16.81 -11.06 6.39
N PRO A 50 17.14 -9.94 5.74
CA PRO A 50 18.11 -9.91 4.65
C PRO A 50 19.54 -9.99 5.17
N ARG A 51 20.46 -10.51 4.35
CA ARG A 51 21.89 -10.47 4.67
C ARG A 51 22.45 -9.16 4.12
N ILE A 52 23.09 -8.39 4.98
CA ILE A 52 23.69 -7.10 4.59
C ILE A 52 25.16 -7.33 4.21
N ASP A 53 25.37 -8.01 3.10
CA ASP A 53 26.70 -8.34 2.56
C ASP A 53 27.04 -7.56 1.27
N GLY A 54 26.10 -6.76 0.76
CA GLY A 54 26.25 -5.97 -0.46
C GLY A 54 25.82 -6.71 -1.73
N LEU A 55 25.41 -7.97 -1.63
CA LEU A 55 24.72 -8.69 -2.69
C LEU A 55 23.22 -8.42 -2.57
N LEU A 56 22.54 -8.26 -3.71
CA LEU A 56 21.09 -8.03 -3.77
C LEU A 56 20.39 -9.29 -4.28
N ASP A 57 20.54 -10.39 -3.54
CA ASP A 57 20.07 -11.71 -3.96
C ASP A 57 18.85 -12.23 -3.18
N GLU A 58 18.41 -11.50 -2.15
CA GLU A 58 17.21 -11.82 -1.39
C GLU A 58 15.92 -11.65 -2.23
N ALA A 59 14.93 -12.51 -1.94
CA ALA A 59 13.64 -12.52 -2.63
C ALA A 59 12.98 -11.14 -2.66
N MET A 60 13.08 -10.36 -1.57
CA MET A 60 12.45 -9.05 -1.45
C MET A 60 12.80 -8.07 -2.57
N TYR A 61 14.04 -8.13 -3.10
CA TYR A 61 14.49 -7.24 -4.17
C TYR A 61 13.80 -7.55 -5.52
N THR A 62 13.28 -8.76 -5.69
CA THR A 62 12.59 -9.20 -6.91
C THR A 62 11.08 -9.23 -6.77
N THR A 63 10.57 -9.44 -5.56
CA THR A 63 9.13 -9.60 -5.30
C THR A 63 8.44 -8.30 -4.90
N LEU A 64 9.18 -7.36 -4.31
CA LEU A 64 8.62 -6.07 -3.89
C LEU A 64 8.98 -4.98 -4.89
N PRO A 65 8.00 -4.17 -5.34
CA PRO A 65 8.30 -3.04 -6.20
C PRO A 65 9.15 -2.02 -5.42
N PRO A 66 10.28 -1.55 -5.99
CA PRO A 66 11.08 -0.50 -5.37
C PRO A 66 10.35 0.84 -5.38
N ILE A 67 10.78 1.71 -4.47
CA ILE A 67 10.54 3.14 -4.55
C ILE A 67 11.50 3.70 -5.59
N THR A 68 10.95 4.42 -6.56
CA THR A 68 11.67 5.02 -7.69
C THR A 68 11.30 6.50 -7.85
N ASP A 69 11.70 7.13 -8.96
CA ASP A 69 11.37 8.51 -9.37
C ASP A 69 11.72 9.53 -8.29
N PHE A 70 12.95 9.43 -7.82
CA PHE A 70 13.54 10.42 -6.93
C PHE A 70 13.75 11.74 -7.68
N ILE A 71 13.60 12.83 -6.92
CA ILE A 71 13.89 14.18 -7.38
C ILE A 71 15.28 14.54 -6.88
N GLN A 72 16.10 15.05 -7.78
CA GLN A 72 17.46 15.47 -7.53
C GLN A 72 17.47 16.67 -6.57
N GLN A 73 18.36 16.62 -5.58
CA GLN A 73 18.62 17.77 -4.71
C GLN A 73 19.84 18.54 -5.18
N GLU A 74 20.87 17.83 -5.64
CA GLU A 74 22.12 18.40 -6.13
C GLU A 74 22.59 17.61 -7.35
N PRO A 75 23.32 18.21 -8.30
CA PRO A 75 23.60 19.65 -8.41
C PRO A 75 22.42 20.50 -8.93
N ASP A 76 21.47 19.86 -9.61
CA ASP A 76 20.32 20.52 -10.25
C ASP A 76 19.04 20.19 -9.48
N GLU A 77 18.74 21.00 -8.45
CA GLU A 77 17.60 20.79 -7.58
C GLU A 77 16.26 20.74 -8.35
N GLY A 78 15.40 19.80 -7.98
CA GLY A 78 14.04 19.70 -8.50
C GLY A 78 13.92 18.93 -9.82
N GLN A 79 15.03 18.54 -10.44
CA GLN A 79 15.03 17.71 -11.65
C GLN A 79 14.81 16.23 -11.33
N VAL A 80 14.50 15.42 -12.35
CA VAL A 80 14.52 13.96 -12.21
C VAL A 80 15.95 13.51 -11.90
N ALA A 81 16.11 12.57 -10.96
CA ALA A 81 17.43 12.03 -10.63
C ALA A 81 18.14 11.47 -11.87
N THR A 82 19.38 11.88 -12.08
CA THR A 82 20.21 11.40 -13.21
C THR A 82 20.72 9.97 -12.98
N GLU A 83 20.85 9.55 -11.73
CA GLU A 83 21.28 8.23 -11.32
C GLU A 83 20.07 7.36 -10.92
N PRO A 84 19.90 6.17 -11.54
CA PRO A 84 18.82 5.26 -11.20
C PRO A 84 18.96 4.79 -9.75
N THR A 85 18.03 5.23 -8.91
CA THR A 85 17.99 4.91 -7.48
C THR A 85 16.77 4.07 -7.19
N LEU A 86 16.99 2.89 -6.59
CA LEU A 86 15.97 1.97 -6.16
C LEU A 86 16.05 1.82 -4.63
N VAL A 87 14.94 2.04 -3.94
CA VAL A 87 14.90 1.93 -2.46
C VAL A 87 13.78 0.97 -2.05
N TRP A 88 14.08 0.12 -1.07
CA TRP A 88 13.11 -0.72 -0.38
C TRP A 88 13.08 -0.33 1.09
N ILE A 89 11.88 -0.21 1.68
CA ILE A 89 11.71 -0.02 3.11
C ILE A 89 10.94 -1.24 3.63
N THR A 90 11.62 -2.07 4.42
CA THR A 90 11.07 -3.30 4.97
C THR A 90 11.29 -3.35 6.47
N PHE A 91 10.52 -4.18 7.16
CA PHE A 91 10.70 -4.46 8.58
C PHE A 91 10.40 -5.93 8.89
N ASP A 92 10.99 -6.42 9.97
CA ASP A 92 10.67 -7.69 10.60
C ASP A 92 10.31 -7.45 12.08
N ASP A 93 10.16 -8.52 12.87
CA ASP A 93 9.79 -8.47 14.29
C ASP A 93 11.01 -8.26 15.20
#